data_AF-A0A2N8M851-F1
#
_entry.id   AF-A0A2N8M851-F1
#
_cell.length_a   1.000
_cell.length_b   1.000
_cell.length_c   1.000
_cell.angle_alpha   90.00
_cell.angle_beta   90.00
_cell.angle_gamma   90.00
#
_symmetry.space_group_name_H-M   'P 1'
#
loop_
_entity.id
_entity.type
_entity.pdbx_description
1 polymer ?
#
loop_
_entity_poly.entity_id
_entity_poly.type
_entity_poly.pdbx_seq_one_letter_code
_entity_poly.pdbx_strand_id
1 'polypeptide(L)'
;MVAKKPSAPAAKLTKAVFGPAATVFEKLQKLDEARAKLDESRQDLLESAKSELLARGQAVVAELKTLGFTYALIEPAKKSHHKQEKGESGIRERAKPQVMCPICKFHTAPQDHDRRSHRNQVLKAPFDAAELARRGLTRI
;
A
#
# COMPACT_ATOMS: atom_id res chain seq x y z
N MET A 1 5.81 86.66 30.86
CA MET A 1 6.70 85.71 31.56
C MET A 1 6.54 84.34 30.93
N VAL A 2 7.65 83.80 30.41
CA VAL A 2 7.71 82.52 29.67
C VAL A 2 7.90 81.40 30.70
N ALA A 3 7.02 80.40 30.70
CA ALA A 3 7.22 79.16 31.46
C ALA A 3 7.10 77.95 30.52
N LYS A 4 8.25 77.28 30.41
CA LYS A 4 8.62 76.10 29.61
C LYS A 4 7.62 74.93 29.72
N LYS A 5 7.32 74.35 28.56
CA LYS A 5 6.75 73.01 28.39
C LYS A 5 7.90 71.99 28.42
N PRO A 6 7.95 71.00 29.33
CA PRO A 6 8.95 69.94 29.25
C PRO A 6 8.52 68.88 28.21
N SER A 7 9.39 68.65 27.23
CA SER A 7 9.24 67.56 26.25
C SER A 7 9.52 66.21 26.92
N ALA A 8 8.58 65.28 26.82
CA ALA A 8 8.82 63.90 27.20
C ALA A 8 9.87 63.25 26.27
N PRO A 9 10.84 62.49 26.80
CA PRO A 9 11.85 61.85 25.96
C PRO A 9 11.25 60.67 25.18
N ALA A 10 11.60 60.59 23.90
CA ALA A 10 11.27 59.48 23.02
C ALA A 10 11.76 58.15 23.63
N ALA A 11 10.81 57.26 23.93
CA ALA A 11 11.11 55.88 24.29
C ALA A 11 11.83 55.22 23.12
N LYS A 12 13.12 54.95 23.30
CA LYS A 12 13.90 54.10 22.39
C LYS A 12 13.29 52.70 22.49
N LEU A 13 12.56 52.29 21.46
CA LEU A 13 12.14 50.91 21.27
C LEU A 13 13.43 50.07 21.13
N THR A 14 13.86 49.46 22.22
CA THR A 14 14.95 48.50 22.21
C THR A 14 14.50 47.32 21.34
N LYS A 15 15.38 46.89 20.42
CA LYS A 15 15.21 45.69 19.61
C LYS A 15 14.74 44.56 20.53
N ALA A 16 13.49 44.12 20.35
CA ALA A 16 12.99 42.91 20.95
C ALA A 16 13.94 41.78 20.53
N VAL A 17 14.61 41.19 21.52
CA VAL A 17 15.35 39.95 21.34
C VAL A 17 14.29 38.90 21.02
N PHE A 18 14.15 38.57 19.74
CA PHE A 18 13.25 37.51 19.28
C PHE A 18 13.59 36.23 20.05
N GLY A 19 12.58 35.65 20.71
CA GLY A 19 12.75 34.51 21.60
C GLY A 19 13.28 33.24 20.92
N PRO A 20 13.52 32.16 21.69
CA PRO A 20 14.15 30.93 21.21
C PRO A 20 13.43 30.30 20.00
N ALA A 21 12.11 30.53 19.85
CA ALA A 21 11.32 30.04 18.72
C ALA A 21 11.78 30.57 17.34
N ALA A 22 12.25 31.83 17.26
CA ALA A 22 12.76 32.39 15.99
C ALA A 22 14.06 31.68 15.56
N THR A 23 14.93 31.37 16.53
CA THR A 23 16.18 30.63 16.28
C THR A 23 15.95 29.16 15.90
N VAL A 24 14.85 28.55 16.36
CA VAL A 24 14.46 27.18 15.98
C VAL A 24 13.97 27.15 14.54
N PHE A 25 13.18 28.13 14.11
CA PHE A 25 12.69 28.22 12.73
C PHE A 25 13.83 28.38 11.72
N GLU A 26 14.80 29.26 11.99
CA GLU A 26 15.99 29.42 11.14
C GLU A 26 16.83 28.13 11.07
N LYS A 27 16.93 27.38 12.18
CA LYS A 27 17.61 26.08 12.19
C LYS A 27 16.86 25.03 11.36
N LEU A 28 15.53 25.01 11.41
CA LEU A 28 14.71 24.11 10.59
C LEU A 28 14.89 24.41 9.10
N GLN A 29 14.84 25.68 8.70
CA GLN A 29 15.08 26.07 7.30
C GLN A 29 16.46 25.61 6.80
N LYS A 30 17.51 25.82 7.60
CA LYS A 30 18.87 25.34 7.27
C LYS A 30 18.95 23.81 7.14
N LEU A 31 18.20 23.07 7.98
CA LEU A 31 18.14 21.61 7.89
C LEU A 31 17.40 21.14 6.63
N ASP A 32 16.34 21.84 6.23
CA ASP A 32 15.60 21.49 5.01
C ASP A 32 16.43 21.78 3.75
N GLU A 33 17.16 22.90 3.71
CA GLU A 33 18.14 23.18 2.65
C GLU A 33 19.26 22.14 2.59
N ALA A 34 19.77 21.71 3.75
CA ALA A 34 20.80 20.68 3.82
C ALA A 34 20.27 19.31 3.36
N ARG A 35 19.01 18.98 3.68
CA ARG A 35 18.34 17.75 3.20
C ARG A 35 18.16 17.77 1.70
N ALA A 36 17.70 18.88 1.12
CA ALA A 36 17.55 19.02 -0.32
C ALA A 36 18.86 18.76 -1.07
N LYS A 37 19.97 19.37 -0.61
CA LYS A 37 21.31 19.15 -1.19
C LYS A 37 21.79 17.70 -1.04
N LEU A 38 21.50 17.07 0.10
CA LEU A 38 21.81 15.65 0.31
C LEU A 38 21.01 14.76 -0.64
N ASP A 39 19.74 15.08 -0.87
CA ASP A 39 18.91 14.29 -1.78
C ASP A 39 19.33 14.45 -3.24
N GLU A 40 19.78 15.64 -3.66
CA GLU A 40 20.41 15.86 -4.97
C GLU A 40 21.67 14.99 -5.14
N SER A 41 22.64 15.10 -4.22
CA SER A 41 23.86 14.30 -4.29
C SER A 41 23.61 12.78 -4.24
N ARG A 42 22.57 12.34 -3.51
CA ARG A 42 22.14 10.94 -3.52
C ARG A 42 21.61 10.51 -4.88
N GLN A 43 20.83 11.36 -5.55
CA GLN A 43 20.32 11.07 -6.89
C GLN A 43 21.48 10.91 -7.88
N ASP A 44 22.44 11.83 -7.87
CA ASP A 44 23.62 11.76 -8.74
C ASP A 44 24.44 10.49 -8.51
N LEU A 45 24.68 10.12 -7.24
CA LEU A 45 25.37 8.87 -6.88
C LEU A 45 24.60 7.63 -7.31
N LEU A 46 23.27 7.65 -7.22
CA LEU A 46 22.45 6.54 -7.67
C LEU A 46 22.41 6.43 -9.19
N GLU A 47 22.40 7.55 -9.92
CA GLU A 47 22.40 7.57 -11.38
C GLU A 47 23.74 7.07 -11.95
N SER A 48 24.85 7.59 -11.42
CA SER A 48 26.20 7.11 -11.75
C SER A 48 26.35 5.62 -11.44
N ALA A 49 26.01 5.17 -10.23
CA ALA A 49 26.10 3.76 -9.86
C ALA A 49 25.23 2.85 -10.75
N LYS A 50 24.01 3.28 -11.11
CA LYS A 50 23.15 2.54 -12.06
C LYS A 50 23.82 2.42 -13.42
N SER A 51 24.37 3.50 -13.95
CA SER A 51 25.03 3.50 -15.26
C SER A 51 26.24 2.56 -15.29
N GLU A 52 27.06 2.55 -14.23
CA GLU A 52 28.22 1.65 -14.11
C GLU A 52 27.79 0.18 -14.02
N LEU A 53 26.77 -0.13 -13.22
CA LEU A 53 26.27 -1.49 -13.07
C LEU A 53 25.62 -2.00 -14.36
N LEU A 54 24.90 -1.15 -15.08
CA LEU A 54 24.35 -1.49 -16.39
C LEU A 54 25.46 -1.78 -17.41
N ALA A 55 26.50 -0.95 -17.46
CA ALA A 55 27.65 -1.18 -18.34
C ALA A 55 28.36 -2.51 -18.03
N ARG A 56 28.60 -2.80 -16.74
CA ARG A 56 29.18 -4.09 -16.32
C ARG A 56 28.27 -5.26 -16.67
N GLY A 57 26.97 -5.14 -16.45
CA GLY A 57 26.00 -6.17 -16.82
C GLY A 57 25.99 -6.45 -18.32
N GLN A 58 26.03 -5.40 -19.14
CA GLN A 58 26.08 -5.53 -20.60
C GLN A 58 27.36 -6.23 -21.06
N ALA A 59 28.51 -5.94 -20.46
CA ALA A 59 29.77 -6.64 -20.74
C ALA A 59 29.66 -8.14 -20.43
N VAL A 60 29.13 -8.50 -19.26
CA VAL A 60 28.91 -9.92 -18.88
C VAL A 60 27.94 -10.60 -19.83
N VAL A 61 26.85 -9.95 -20.23
CA VAL A 61 25.91 -10.52 -21.21
C VAL A 61 26.56 -10.70 -22.58
N ALA A 62 27.47 -9.82 -22.98
CA ALA A 62 28.24 -9.99 -24.22
C ALA A 62 29.16 -11.21 -24.15
N GLU A 63 29.86 -11.42 -23.03
CA GLU A 63 30.68 -12.62 -22.80
C GLU A 63 29.85 -13.91 -22.79
N LEU A 64 28.67 -13.89 -22.17
CA LEU A 64 27.81 -15.07 -22.18
C LEU A 64 27.29 -15.39 -23.60
N LYS A 65 27.08 -14.38 -24.44
CA LYS A 65 26.70 -14.56 -25.84
C LYS A 65 27.82 -15.18 -26.68
N THR A 66 29.09 -14.83 -26.42
CA THR A 66 30.22 -15.46 -27.13
C THR A 66 30.36 -16.95 -26.75
N LEU A 67 29.97 -17.32 -25.53
CA LEU A 67 29.89 -18.71 -25.08
C LEU A 67 28.67 -19.48 -25.62
N GLY A 68 27.82 -18.83 -26.43
CA GLY A 68 26.64 -19.44 -27.05
C GLY A 68 25.36 -19.37 -26.22
N PHE A 69 25.37 -18.68 -25.08
CA PHE A 69 24.15 -18.46 -24.30
C PHE A 69 23.34 -17.27 -24.81
N THR A 70 22.03 -17.42 -24.88
CA THR A 70 21.14 -16.32 -25.27
C THR A 70 20.57 -15.67 -24.01
N TYR A 71 21.26 -14.64 -23.50
CA TYR A 71 20.79 -13.82 -22.39
C TYR A 71 20.46 -12.38 -22.84
N ALA A 72 19.50 -11.78 -22.15
CA ALA A 72 19.11 -10.38 -22.32
C ALA A 72 18.93 -9.73 -20.94
N LEU A 73 19.43 -8.51 -20.79
CA LEU A 73 19.09 -7.66 -19.64
C LEU A 73 17.70 -7.09 -19.87
N ILE A 74 16.78 -7.42 -18.98
CA ILE A 74 15.40 -6.93 -19.01
C ILE A 74 15.23 -6.05 -17.78
N GLU A 75 14.97 -4.77 -18.00
CA GLU A 75 14.44 -3.94 -16.92
C GLU A 75 13.02 -4.41 -16.64
N PRO A 76 12.71 -4.87 -15.41
CA PRO A 76 11.35 -5.24 -15.08
C PRO A 76 10.50 -3.99 -15.28
N ALA A 77 9.55 -4.04 -16.23
CA ALA A 77 8.54 -3.02 -16.35
C ALA A 77 7.99 -2.80 -14.94
N LYS A 78 7.98 -1.55 -14.46
CA LYS A 78 7.32 -1.18 -13.20
C LYS A 78 5.98 -1.86 -13.27
N LYS A 79 5.76 -2.90 -12.45
CA LYS A 79 4.48 -3.57 -12.41
C LYS A 79 3.52 -2.45 -12.08
N SER A 80 2.77 -1.96 -13.07
CA SER A 80 1.52 -1.33 -12.75
C SER A 80 0.86 -2.40 -11.92
N HIS A 81 0.52 -2.07 -10.69
CA HIS A 81 -0.47 -2.84 -9.97
C HIS A 81 -1.76 -2.67 -10.75
N HIS A 82 -1.83 -3.21 -11.97
CA HIS A 82 -3.06 -3.70 -12.53
C HIS A 82 -3.49 -4.72 -11.51
N LYS A 83 -4.37 -4.21 -10.67
CA LYS A 83 -5.28 -4.87 -9.76
C LYS A 83 -5.76 -6.15 -10.46
N GLN A 84 -4.96 -7.20 -10.41
CA GLN A 84 -5.53 -8.52 -10.28
C GLN A 84 -6.18 -8.43 -8.91
N GLU A 85 -7.47 -8.14 -8.93
CA GLU A 85 -8.40 -8.48 -7.86
C GLU A 85 -8.29 -9.99 -7.66
N LYS A 86 -7.15 -10.45 -7.11
CA LYS A 86 -7.08 -11.69 -6.37
C LYS A 86 -7.97 -11.38 -5.19
N GLY A 87 -9.21 -11.85 -5.32
CA GLY A 87 -10.25 -11.74 -4.33
C GLY A 87 -9.62 -11.85 -2.97
N GLU A 88 -9.81 -10.76 -2.22
CA GLU A 88 -9.54 -10.62 -0.81
C GLU A 88 -9.50 -12.00 -0.18
N SER A 89 -8.31 -12.45 0.20
CA SER A 89 -8.19 -13.49 1.21
C SER A 89 -8.64 -12.86 2.53
N GLY A 90 -9.89 -12.40 2.56
CA GLY A 90 -10.61 -12.11 3.76
C GLY A 90 -10.52 -13.38 4.57
N ILE A 91 -10.10 -13.21 5.81
CA ILE A 91 -10.52 -14.09 6.89
C ILE A 91 -11.95 -14.47 6.55
N ARG A 92 -12.18 -15.71 6.11
CA ARG A 92 -13.51 -16.18 5.74
C ARG A 92 -14.25 -16.21 7.05
N GLU A 93 -14.87 -15.10 7.39
CA GLU A 93 -15.97 -15.06 8.33
C GLU A 93 -16.89 -16.16 7.81
N ARG A 94 -16.99 -17.25 8.57
CA ARG A 94 -17.92 -18.34 8.26
C ARG A 94 -19.26 -17.65 8.19
N ALA A 95 -19.75 -17.39 6.98
CA ALA A 95 -21.03 -16.76 6.73
C ALA A 95 -22.03 -17.49 7.62
N LYS A 96 -22.52 -16.77 8.64
CA LYS A 96 -23.56 -17.29 9.52
C LYS A 96 -24.85 -17.43 8.70
N PRO A 97 -25.70 -18.39 9.08
CA PRO A 97 -26.42 -19.23 8.14
C PRO A 97 -27.86 -18.74 8.02
N GLN A 98 -28.20 -18.04 6.93
CA GLN A 98 -29.56 -17.95 6.37
C GLN A 98 -29.49 -17.55 4.88
N VAL A 99 -28.48 -18.01 4.14
CA VAL A 99 -28.46 -17.82 2.69
C VAL A 99 -29.03 -19.08 2.08
N MET A 100 -30.22 -18.97 1.47
CA MET A 100 -30.81 -20.06 0.68
C MET A 100 -29.73 -20.68 -0.20
N CYS A 101 -29.57 -22.01 -0.14
CA CYS A 101 -28.54 -22.66 -0.94
C CYS A 101 -28.77 -22.33 -2.43
N PRO A 102 -27.77 -21.81 -3.17
CA PRO A 102 -27.93 -21.42 -4.57
C PRO A 102 -28.24 -22.60 -5.50
N ILE A 103 -28.09 -23.83 -5.01
CA ILE A 103 -28.37 -25.07 -5.73
C ILE A 103 -29.78 -25.57 -5.40
N CYS A 104 -30.10 -25.73 -4.12
CA CYS A 104 -31.42 -26.21 -3.68
C CYS A 104 -32.53 -25.16 -3.78
N LYS A 105 -32.20 -23.87 -3.67
CA LYS A 105 -33.17 -22.76 -3.54
C LYS A 105 -34.19 -22.97 -2.40
N PHE A 106 -33.81 -23.67 -1.33
CA PHE A 106 -34.61 -23.83 -0.11
C PHE A 106 -33.70 -23.91 1.12
N HIS A 107 -34.28 -23.67 2.31
CA HIS A 107 -33.60 -23.78 3.61
C HIS A 107 -33.73 -25.18 4.18
N THR A 108 -32.80 -25.55 5.05
CA THR A 108 -32.86 -26.82 5.79
C THR A 108 -32.77 -26.62 7.30
N ALA A 109 -33.59 -27.33 8.06
CA ALA A 109 -33.53 -27.44 9.53
C ALA A 109 -32.95 -28.81 9.94
N PRO A 110 -32.26 -28.94 11.08
CA PRO A 110 -31.92 -27.88 12.06
C PRO A 110 -30.72 -27.01 11.65
N GLN A 111 -30.01 -27.36 10.56
CA GLN A 111 -28.90 -26.58 10.01
C GLN A 111 -29.05 -26.35 8.51
N ASP A 112 -28.72 -25.14 8.04
CA ASP A 112 -28.57 -24.89 6.60
C ASP A 112 -27.41 -25.73 6.06
N HIS A 113 -27.66 -26.50 5.01
CA HIS A 113 -26.64 -27.31 4.39
C HIS A 113 -25.64 -26.44 3.60
N ASP A 114 -24.36 -26.77 3.70
CA ASP A 114 -23.29 -26.11 2.93
C ASP A 114 -23.44 -26.44 1.43
N ARG A 115 -23.16 -25.47 0.55
CA ARG A 115 -22.99 -25.65 -0.90
C ARG A 115 -21.99 -26.77 -1.24
N ARG A 116 -21.00 -27.02 -0.37
CA ARG A 116 -20.06 -28.15 -0.51
C ARG A 116 -20.73 -29.52 -0.46
N SER A 117 -21.91 -29.61 0.13
CA SER A 117 -22.69 -30.86 0.20
C SER A 117 -23.11 -31.37 -1.18
N HIS A 118 -23.19 -30.48 -2.17
CA HIS A 118 -23.49 -30.81 -3.57
C HIS A 118 -22.25 -31.20 -4.39
N ARG A 119 -21.04 -31.15 -3.81
CA ARG A 119 -19.79 -31.39 -4.56
C ARG A 119 -19.73 -32.79 -5.18
N ASN A 120 -20.38 -33.76 -4.55
CA ASN A 120 -20.33 -35.17 -4.96
C ASN A 120 -21.55 -35.60 -5.80
N GLN A 121 -22.48 -34.69 -6.10
CA GLN A 121 -23.57 -34.99 -7.02
C GLN A 121 -23.07 -34.85 -8.46
N VAL A 122 -23.42 -35.81 -9.32
CA VAL A 122 -23.07 -35.80 -10.75
C VAL A 122 -23.65 -34.55 -11.44
N LEU A 123 -24.86 -34.16 -11.04
CA LEU A 123 -25.49 -32.89 -11.39
C LEU A 123 -25.81 -32.14 -10.11
N LYS A 124 -25.53 -30.83 -10.08
CA LYS A 124 -25.87 -29.97 -8.95
C LYS A 124 -27.39 -29.78 -8.91
N ALA A 125 -28.07 -30.74 -8.28
CA ALA A 125 -29.51 -30.77 -8.13
C ALA A 125 -29.90 -30.53 -6.66
N PRO A 126 -31.13 -30.09 -6.40
CA PRO A 126 -31.67 -30.05 -5.05
C PRO A 126 -31.64 -31.45 -4.40
N PHE A 127 -31.49 -31.51 -3.07
CA PHE A 127 -31.54 -32.80 -2.36
C PHE A 127 -32.94 -33.42 -2.40
N ASP A 128 -32.99 -34.73 -2.63
CA ASP A 128 -34.22 -35.51 -2.52
C ASP A 128 -34.61 -35.75 -1.05
N ALA A 129 -35.89 -36.07 -0.80
CA ALA A 129 -36.38 -36.33 0.56
C ALA A 129 -35.61 -37.45 1.28
N ALA A 130 -35.19 -38.49 0.55
CA ALA A 130 -34.37 -39.57 1.09
C ALA A 130 -32.95 -39.10 1.46
N GLU A 131 -32.39 -38.15 0.70
CA GLU A 131 -31.06 -37.59 0.97
C GLU A 131 -31.09 -36.61 2.15
N LEU A 132 -32.15 -35.82 2.26
CA LEU A 132 -32.41 -34.95 3.40
C LEU A 132 -32.56 -35.77 4.69
N ALA A 133 -33.36 -36.84 4.66
CA ALA A 133 -33.53 -37.75 5.80
C ALA A 133 -32.20 -38.42 6.23
N ARG A 134 -31.39 -38.90 5.27
CA ARG A 134 -30.06 -39.47 5.55
C ARG A 134 -29.10 -38.48 6.21
N ARG A 135 -29.27 -37.19 5.92
CA ARG A 135 -28.46 -36.09 6.48
C ARG A 135 -29.06 -35.50 7.77
N GLY A 136 -30.21 -36.01 8.21
CA GLY A 136 -30.93 -35.46 9.38
C GLY A 136 -31.46 -34.04 9.13
N LEU A 137 -31.76 -33.71 7.88
CA LEU A 137 -32.22 -32.40 7.45
C LEU A 137 -33.70 -32.47 7.03
N THR A 138 -34.43 -31.40 7.28
CA THR A 138 -35.80 -31.18 6.78
C THR A 138 -35.85 -29.89 5.98
N ARG A 139 -36.60 -29.86 4.88
CA ARG A 139 -36.83 -28.63 4.12
C ARG A 139 -37.74 -27.70 4.92
N ILE A 140 -37.38 -26.42 4.99
CA ILE A 140 -38.20 -25.32 5.53
C ILE A 140 -38.73 -24.50 4.36
#